data_AF-A0A1Y1T4W8-F1
#
_entry.id   AF-A0A1Y1T4W8-F1
#
_cell.length_a   1.000
_cell.length_b   1.000
_cell.length_c   1.000
_cell.angle_alpha   90.00
_cell.angle_beta   90.00
_cell.angle_gamma   90.00
#
_symmetry.space_group_name_H-M   'P 1'
#
loop_
_entity.id
_entity.type
_entity.pdbx_description
1 polymer ?
#
loop_
_entity_poly.entity_id
_entity_poly.type
_entity_poly.pdbx_seq_one_letter_code
_entity_poly.pdbx_strand_id
1 'polypeptide(L)' 'MAKRIKNQDQYEALREQGYSKEKSARIANTEDSGEKGGAAKKYEDRTKEDLYQQAKKVGIEGRSKMTKTELIKALRNN' A
#
# COMPACT_ATOMS: atom_id res chain seq x y z
N MET A 1 -17.07 -29.50 -2.75
CA MET A 1 -15.66 -29.69 -3.17
C MET A 1 -14.75 -29.08 -2.10
N ALA A 2 -13.85 -29.87 -1.52
CA ALA A 2 -12.96 -29.40 -0.46
C ALA A 2 -12.04 -28.31 -1.00
N LYS A 3 -12.01 -27.15 -0.34
CA LYS A 3 -11.13 -26.04 -0.70
C LYS A 3 -9.68 -26.50 -0.47
N ARG A 4 -8.94 -26.80 -1.54
CA ARG A 4 -7.52 -27.14 -1.48
C ARG A 4 -6.75 -25.96 -0.87
N ILE A 5 -5.90 -26.23 0.12
CA ILE A 5 -5.01 -25.22 0.70
C ILE A 5 -3.96 -24.86 -0.35
N LYS A 6 -3.79 -23.58 -0.65
CA LYS A 6 -2.86 -23.10 -1.68
C LYS A 6 -1.41 -23.24 -1.23
N ASN A 7 -1.09 -22.85 0.01
CA ASN A 7 0.25 -22.99 0.59
C ASN A 7 0.25 -24.00 1.75
N GLN A 8 0.57 -25.26 1.43
CA GLN A 8 0.56 -26.36 2.41
C GLN A 8 1.62 -26.17 3.51
N ASP A 9 2.82 -25.74 3.13
CA ASP A 9 3.96 -25.54 4.03
C ASP A 9 3.68 -24.44 5.08
N GLN A 10 3.16 -23.30 4.62
CA GLN A 10 2.73 -22.22 5.51
C GLN A 10 1.57 -22.63 6.41
N TYR A 11 0.65 -23.45 5.91
CA TYR A 11 -0.44 -23.98 6.74
C TYR A 11 0.11 -24.86 7.86
N GLU A 12 1.04 -25.78 7.56
CA GLU A 12 1.66 -26.67 8.55
C GLU A 12 2.46 -25.89 9.59
N ALA A 13 3.30 -24.93 9.16
CA ALA A 13 4.04 -24.05 10.05
C ALA A 13 3.11 -23.29 11.02
N LEU A 14 1.99 -22.75 10.53
CA LEU A 14 1.00 -22.08 11.39
C LEU A 14 0.32 -23.07 12.36
N ARG A 15 0.09 -24.32 11.94
CA ARG A 15 -0.46 -25.37 12.81
C ARG A 15 0.51 -25.74 13.93
N GLU A 16 1.80 -25.83 13.64
CA GLU A 16 2.86 -26.07 14.63
C GLU A 16 3.00 -24.90 15.61
N GLN A 17 2.81 -23.67 15.13
CA GLN A 17 2.74 -22.47 15.98
C GLN A 17 1.47 -22.39 16.85
N GLY A 18 0.57 -23.39 16.79
CA GLY A 18 -0.63 -23.46 17.60
C GLY A 18 -1.86 -22.74 17.02
N TYR A 19 -1.82 -22.33 15.74
CA TYR A 19 -2.97 -21.67 15.12
C TYR A 19 -4.10 -22.68 14.81
N SER A 20 -5.34 -22.20 14.94
CA SER A 20 -6.54 -22.98 14.61
C SER A 20 -6.59 -23.32 13.13
N LYS A 21 -7.13 -24.51 12.79
CA LYS A 21 -7.22 -25.03 11.41
C LYS A 21 -7.79 -24.00 10.42
N GLU A 22 -8.86 -23.32 10.81
CA GLU A 22 -9.51 -22.31 9.96
C GLU A 22 -8.65 -21.05 9.78
N LYS A 23 -7.93 -20.62 10.83
CA LYS A 23 -7.04 -19.45 10.78
C LYS A 23 -5.82 -19.74 9.91
N SER A 24 -5.20 -20.91 10.10
CA SER A 24 -4.09 -21.37 9.25
C SER A 24 -4.52 -21.50 7.80
N ALA A 25 -5.68 -22.12 7.54
CA ALA A 25 -6.20 -22.26 6.18
C ALA A 25 -6.52 -20.92 5.54
N ARG A 26 -7.01 -19.93 6.30
CA ARG A 26 -7.26 -18.57 5.78
C ARG A 26 -5.96 -17.91 5.33
N ILE A 27 -4.94 -17.91 6.19
CA ILE A 27 -3.64 -17.27 5.93
C ILE A 27 -2.92 -17.96 4.76
N ALA A 28 -2.89 -19.29 4.76
CA ALA A 28 -2.27 -20.10 3.71
C ALA A 28 -3.00 -20.07 2.35
N ASN A 29 -4.24 -19.58 2.31
CA ASN A 29 -5.00 -19.38 1.06
C ASN A 29 -4.96 -17.95 0.54
N THR A 30 -4.40 -17.01 1.32
CA THR A 30 -4.09 -15.65 0.87
C THR A 30 -2.72 -15.69 0.20
N GLU A 31 -2.70 -15.59 -1.13
CA GLU A 31 -1.47 -15.60 -1.95
C GLU A 31 -0.61 -14.35 -1.78
N ASP A 32 -1.16 -13.31 -1.15
CA ASP A 32 -0.47 -12.03 -1.02
C ASP A 32 -0.92 -11.35 0.28
N SER A 33 -0.19 -11.57 1.37
CA SER A 33 -0.26 -10.69 2.54
C SER A 33 0.62 -9.47 2.27
N GLY A 34 0.26 -8.70 1.24
CA GLY A 34 0.71 -7.36 0.96
C GLY A 34 2.17 -7.23 0.57
N GLU A 35 2.41 -7.00 -0.72
CA GLU A 35 3.15 -5.79 -1.01
C GLU A 35 2.35 -4.64 -0.39
N LYS A 36 2.81 -4.09 0.74
CA LYS A 36 2.23 -2.84 1.26
C LYS A 36 2.23 -1.86 0.10
N GLY A 37 1.05 -1.54 -0.42
CA GLY A 37 0.87 -0.51 -1.43
C GLY A 37 1.64 0.73 -0.98
N GLY A 38 2.64 1.12 -1.75
CA GLY A 38 3.70 2.02 -1.27
C GLY A 38 4.80 2.35 -2.27
N ALA A 39 4.87 1.64 -3.41
CA ALA A 39 5.74 2.03 -4.52
C ALA A 39 5.20 3.23 -5.31
N ALA A 40 4.36 4.08 -4.70
CA ALA A 40 4.13 5.40 -5.27
C ALA A 40 5.47 6.14 -5.21
N LYS A 41 6.04 6.46 -6.38
CA LYS A 41 7.24 7.31 -6.49
C LYS A 41 7.14 8.45 -5.48
N LYS A 42 8.20 8.64 -4.69
CA LYS A 42 8.24 9.71 -3.69
C LYS A 42 7.91 11.01 -4.40
N TYR A 43 7.17 11.89 -3.74
CA TYR A 43 6.86 13.21 -4.29
C TYR A 43 8.12 13.99 -4.70
N GLU A 44 9.26 13.68 -4.10
CA GLU A 44 10.58 14.22 -4.43
C GLU A 44 11.05 13.86 -5.85
N ASP A 45 10.71 12.66 -6.32
CA ASP A 45 11.04 12.13 -7.66
C ASP A 45 10.10 12.64 -8.76
N ARG A 46 9.01 13.33 -8.38
CA ARG A 46 8.01 13.84 -9.32
C ARG A 46 8.40 15.22 -9.85
N THR A 47 7.93 15.56 -11.04
CA THR A 47 8.14 16.91 -11.59
C THR A 47 7.25 17.92 -10.87
N LYS A 48 7.62 19.21 -10.91
CA LYS A 48 6.79 20.28 -10.34
C LYS A 48 5.39 20.30 -10.95
N GLU A 49 5.29 20.00 -12.24
CA GLU A 49 4.01 19.94 -12.95
C GLU A 49 3.13 18.80 -12.44
N ASP A 50 3.67 17.59 -12.25
CA ASP A 50 2.92 16.47 -11.68
C ASP A 50 2.42 16.78 -10.27
N LEU A 51 3.28 17.38 -9.43
CA LEU A 51 2.91 17.82 -8.08
C LEU A 51 1.85 18.93 -8.12
N TYR A 52 1.90 19.83 -9.08
CA TYR A 52 0.88 20.86 -9.26
C TYR A 52 -0.47 20.27 -9.67
N GLN A 53 -0.48 19.31 -10.60
CA GLN A 53 -1.70 18.62 -11.02
C GLN A 53 -2.28 17.80 -9.88
N GLN A 54 -1.44 17.13 -9.11
CA GLN A 54 -1.87 16.40 -7.92
C GLN A 54 -2.44 17.35 -6.87
N ALA A 55 -1.77 18.47 -6.60
CA ALA A 55 -2.27 19.51 -5.69
C ALA A 55 -3.60 20.11 -6.16
N LYS A 56 -3.80 20.23 -7.48
CA LYS A 56 -5.07 20.64 -8.08
C LYS A 56 -6.17 19.60 -7.88
N LYS A 57 -5.87 18.31 -8.07
CA LYS A 57 -6.84 17.21 -7.85
C LYS A 57 -7.28 17.12 -6.40
N VAL A 58 -6.35 17.34 -5.47
CA VAL A 58 -6.59 17.29 -4.02
C VAL A 58 -7.22 18.60 -3.50
N GLY A 59 -7.17 19.68 -4.28
CA GLY A 59 -7.82 20.95 -3.92
C GLY A 59 -6.97 21.87 -3.05
N ILE A 60 -5.65 21.75 -3.08
CA ILE A 60 -4.73 22.62 -2.32
C ILE A 60 -4.82 24.06 -2.85
N GLU A 61 -5.16 24.99 -1.95
CA GLU A 61 -5.21 26.42 -2.23
C GLU A 61 -3.80 27.03 -2.26
N GLY A 62 -3.62 28.12 -3.00
CA GLY A 62 -2.30 28.75 -3.16
C GLY A 62 -1.27 27.95 -3.97
N ARG A 63 -1.60 26.73 -4.43
CA ARG A 63 -0.74 25.84 -5.25
C ARG A 63 -0.05 26.53 -6.44
N SER A 64 -0.67 27.54 -7.04
CA SER A 64 -0.14 28.30 -8.18
C SER A 64 1.08 29.15 -7.82
N LYS A 65 1.21 29.55 -6.56
CA LYS A 65 2.34 30.33 -6.04
C LYS A 65 3.42 29.44 -5.39
N MET A 66 3.11 28.16 -5.17
CA MET A 66 4.01 27.23 -4.49
C MET A 66 5.15 26.75 -5.39
N THR A 67 6.33 26.64 -4.78
CA THR A 67 7.49 25.95 -5.34
C THR A 67 7.30 24.43 -5.31
N LYS A 68 8.17 23.68 -6.00
CA LYS A 68 8.14 22.20 -6.00
C LYS A 68 8.12 21.66 -4.56
N THR A 69 8.99 22.19 -3.70
CA THR A 69 9.12 21.75 -2.30
C THR A 69 7.87 22.05 -1.47
N GLU A 70 7.25 23.21 -1.68
CA GLU A 70 6.01 23.59 -1.01
C GLU A 70 4.83 22.74 -1.47
N LEU A 71 4.73 22.41 -2.76
CA LEU A 71 3.73 21.48 -3.28
C LEU A 71 3.89 20.09 -2.65
N ILE A 72 5.12 19.60 -2.49
CA ILE A 72 5.39 18.32 -1.81
C ILE A 72 4.94 18.38 -0.35
N LYS A 73 5.29 19.46 0.37
CA LYS A 73 4.90 19.63 1.78
C LYS A 73 3.37 19.69 1.92
N ALA A 74 2.70 20.47 1.08
CA ALA A 74 1.26 20.59 1.10
C ALA A 74 0.57 19.25 0.78
N LEU A 75 1.08 18.49 -0.19
CA LEU A 75 0.58 17.14 -0.52
C LEU A 75 0.86 16.07 0.54
N ARG A 76 1.89 16.27 1.39
CA ARG A 76 2.19 15.36 2.51
C ARG A 76 1.37 15.67 3.76
N ASN A 77 0.90 16.91 3.91
CA ASN A 77 0.16 17.39 5.08
C ASN A 77 -1.35 17.57 4.80
N ASN A 78 -1.85 17.07 3.67
CA ASN A 78 -3.27 17.05 3.29
C ASN A 78 -3.80 15.64 3.44
#